data_AF-A0A1Z8MRU4-F1
#
_entry.id   AF-A0A1Z8MRU4-F1
#
_cell.length_a   1.000
_cell.length_b   1.000
_cell.length_c   1.000
_cell.angle_alpha   90.00
_cell.angle_beta   90.00
_cell.angle_gamma   90.00
#
_symmetry.space_group_name_H-M   'P 1'
#
loop_
_entity.id
_entity.type
_entity.pdbx_description
1 polymer ?
#
loop_
_entity_poly.entity_id
_entity_poly.type
_entity_poly.pdbx_seq_one_letter_code
_entity_poly.pdbx_strand_id
1 'polypeptide(L)' 'MVHLRNVRGSLATAGGFEEVLLDDGDMNLFKISRHLDKVRFDGCINADHIPILEGDKGSLSHGLSYSIGYIKALFAALAE' A
#
# COMPACT_ATOMS: atom_id res chain seq x y z
N MET A 1 -0.62 14.71 -2.40
CA MET A 1 -0.51 13.52 -1.53
C MET A 1 -1.09 12.34 -2.28
N VAL A 2 -0.42 11.18 -2.28
CA VAL A 2 -0.92 9.92 -2.84
C VAL A 2 -1.31 8.99 -1.70
N HIS A 3 -2.52 8.45 -1.76
CA HIS A 3 -2.97 7.37 -0.91
C HIS A 3 -2.61 6.06 -1.60
N LEU A 4 -1.73 5.28 -0.99
CA LEU A 4 -1.20 4.04 -1.52
C LEU A 4 -1.77 2.88 -0.71
N ARG A 5 -3.02 2.52 -0.99
CA ARG A 5 -3.67 1.31 -0.49
C ARG A 5 -3.62 0.19 -1.54
N ASN A 6 -3.88 -1.05 -1.12
CA ASN A 6 -4.08 -2.16 -2.03
C ASN A 6 -5.42 -2.87 -1.77
N VAL A 7 -5.99 -3.44 -2.82
CA VAL A 7 -7.29 -4.15 -2.76
C VAL A 7 -7.19 -5.45 -3.55
N ARG A 8 -7.98 -6.44 -3.14
CA ARG A 8 -8.19 -7.67 -3.89
C ARG A 8 -9.63 -7.72 -4.41
N GLY A 9 -9.80 -8.11 -5.66
CA GLY A 9 -11.09 -8.18 -6.32
C GLY A 9 -11.50 -6.87 -6.98
N SER A 10 -12.60 -6.93 -7.73
CA SER A 10 -13.18 -5.79 -8.44
C SER A 10 -14.69 -5.91 -8.45
N LEU A 11 -15.36 -4.77 -8.26
CA LEU A 11 -16.82 -4.72 -8.32
C LEU A 11 -17.37 -5.24 -9.65
N ALA A 12 -16.66 -5.01 -10.75
CA ALA A 12 -17.09 -5.40 -12.09
C ALA A 12 -16.95 -6.90 -12.39
N THR A 13 -15.98 -7.59 -11.76
CA THR A 13 -15.66 -8.99 -12.09
C THR A 13 -15.95 -9.97 -10.96
N ALA A 14 -15.79 -9.53 -9.71
CA ALA A 14 -15.98 -10.35 -8.51
C ALA A 14 -17.22 -9.94 -7.68
N GLY A 15 -17.95 -8.90 -8.11
CA GLY A 15 -19.11 -8.37 -7.38
C GLY A 15 -18.76 -7.63 -6.09
N GLY A 16 -17.47 -7.41 -5.82
CA GLY A 16 -16.96 -6.72 -4.64
C GLY A 16 -15.43 -6.65 -4.63
N PHE A 17 -14.89 -6.01 -3.60
CA PHE A 17 -13.46 -5.96 -3.31
C PHE A 17 -13.23 -5.96 -1.80
N GLU A 18 -12.01 -6.31 -1.39
CA GLU A 18 -11.54 -6.29 -0.01
C GLU A 18 -10.29 -5.41 0.09
N GLU A 19 -10.22 -4.58 1.13
CA GLU A 19 -9.00 -3.82 1.45
C GLU A 19 -8.01 -4.72 2.18
N VAL A 20 -6.76 -4.75 1.70
CA VAL A 20 -5.73 -5.69 2.14
C VAL A 20 -4.41 -4.98 2.40
N LEU A 21 -3.45 -5.70 2.99
CA LEU A 21 -2.08 -5.19 3.12
C LEU A 21 -1.45 -4.92 1.75
N LEU A 22 -0.45 -4.05 1.75
CA LEU A 22 0.15 -3.50 0.52
C LEU A 22 0.75 -4.56 -0.42
N ASP A 23 1.18 -5.69 0.13
CA ASP A 23 1.77 -6.82 -0.59
C ASP A 23 0.75 -7.87 -1.06
N ASP A 24 -0.49 -7.84 -0.56
CA ASP A 24 -1.46 -8.93 -0.73
C ASP A 24 -2.59 -8.61 -1.74
N GLY A 25 -2.59 -7.42 -2.33
CA GLY A 25 -3.62 -7.00 -3.28
C GLY A 25 -3.25 -7.17 -4.75
N ASP A 26 -4.22 -6.88 -5.62
CA ASP A 26 -4.11 -7.11 -7.06
C ASP A 26 -3.21 -6.08 -7.76
N MET A 27 -2.91 -4.95 -7.12
CA MET A 27 -2.03 -3.92 -7.68
C MET A 27 -0.56 -4.23 -7.44
N ASN A 28 0.25 -4.04 -8.49
CA ASN A 28 1.71 -4.07 -8.36
C ASN A 28 2.23 -2.70 -7.90
N LEU A 29 2.44 -2.56 -6.59
CA LEU A 29 2.83 -1.28 -6.00
C LEU A 29 4.24 -0.82 -6.40
N PHE A 30 5.18 -1.73 -6.70
CA PHE A 30 6.49 -1.34 -7.23
C PHE A 30 6.39 -0.66 -8.60
N LYS A 31 5.54 -1.18 -9.49
CA LYS A 31 5.27 -0.53 -10.79
C LYS A 31 4.69 0.86 -10.60
N ILE A 32 3.76 1.03 -9.66
CA ILE A 32 3.18 2.34 -9.34
C ILE A 32 4.25 3.30 -8.81
N SER A 33 5.04 2.88 -7.82
CA SER A 33 6.12 3.71 -7.25
C SER A 33 7.14 4.10 -8.32
N ARG A 34 7.51 3.19 -9.23
CA ARG A 34 8.38 3.50 -10.37
C ARG A 34 7.79 4.56 -11.31
N HIS A 35 6.46 4.59 -11.49
CA HIS A 35 5.83 5.61 -12.34
C HIS A 35 5.74 6.96 -11.64
N LEU A 36 5.53 6.98 -10.33
CA LEU A 36 5.61 8.21 -9.53
C LEU A 36 7.00 8.84 -9.60
N ASP A 37 8.06 8.02 -9.49
CA ASP A 37 9.44 8.45 -9.64
C ASP A 37 9.74 9.03 -11.03
N LYS A 38 9.29 8.35 -12.10
CA LYS A 38 9.45 8.83 -13.49
C LYS A 38 8.86 10.22 -13.74
N VAL A 39 7.74 10.55 -13.09
CA VAL A 39 7.11 11.88 -13.21
C VAL A 39 7.65 12.88 -12.19
N ARG A 40 8.70 12.50 -11.43
CA ARG A 40 9.32 13.30 -10.38
C ARG A 40 8.32 13.78 -9.34
N PHE A 41 7.40 12.90 -8.96
CA PHE A 41 6.47 13.20 -7.87
C PHE A 41 7.25 13.37 -6.56
N ASP A 42 7.10 14.54 -5.93
CA ASP A 42 7.83 14.95 -4.71
C ASP A 42 6.91 15.11 -3.48
N GLY A 43 5.64 14.70 -3.60
CA GLY A 43 4.65 14.81 -2.55
C GLY A 43 4.64 13.63 -1.55
N CYS A 44 3.83 13.75 -0.51
CA CYS A 44 3.68 12.70 0.50
C CYS A 44 2.96 11.46 -0.04
N ILE A 45 3.39 10.29 0.43
CA ILE A 45 2.73 8.99 0.26
C ILE A 45 2.18 8.53 1.62
N ASN A 46 0.91 8.13 1.65
CA ASN A 46 0.19 7.61 2.81
C ASN A 46 -0.18 6.14 2.58
N ALA A 47 0.06 5.27 3.55
CA ALA A 47 -0.21 3.83 3.45
C ALA A 47 -1.70 3.45 3.37
N ASP A 48 -2.60 4.34 3.82
CA ASP A 48 -4.06 4.34 3.70
C ASP A 48 -4.83 3.01 3.94
N HIS A 49 -5.95 3.05 4.68
CA HIS A 49 -6.84 1.90 4.88
C HIS A 49 -6.13 0.59 5.32
N ILE A 50 -5.62 0.59 6.55
CA ILE A 50 -4.88 -0.54 7.13
C ILE A 50 -5.83 -1.56 7.77
N PRO A 51 -5.78 -2.86 7.39
CA PRO A 51 -6.54 -3.91 8.06
C PRO A 51 -6.12 -4.06 9.53
N ILE A 52 -7.07 -4.41 10.39
CA ILE A 52 -6.79 -4.82 11.77
C ILE A 52 -6.05 -6.16 11.74
N LEU A 53 -4.90 -6.24 12.40
CA LEU A 53 -4.15 -7.49 12.53
C LEU A 53 -4.32 -8.09 13.93
N GLU A 54 -4.10 -9.40 14.02
CA GLU A 54 -4.05 -10.06 15.32
C GLU A 54 -3.01 -9.40 16.24
N GLY A 55 -3.42 -9.15 17.49
CA GLY A 55 -2.60 -8.48 18.48
C GLY A 55 -2.70 -6.94 18.50
N ASP A 56 -3.40 -6.31 17.56
CA ASP A 56 -3.72 -4.88 17.68
C ASP A 56 -4.63 -4.61 18.89
N LYS A 57 -4.25 -3.62 19.73
CA LYS A 57 -4.97 -3.26 20.97
C LYS A 57 -5.58 -1.86 20.88
N GLY A 58 -6.56 -1.69 19.98
CA GLY A 58 -7.27 -0.42 19.78
C GLY A 58 -6.52 0.62 18.93
N SER A 59 -5.25 0.36 18.58
CA SER A 59 -4.51 1.06 17.53
C SER A 59 -4.15 0.08 16.41
N LEU A 60 -4.20 0.52 15.16
CA LEU A 60 -3.81 -0.25 13.96
C LEU A 60 -2.26 -0.34 13.80
N SER A 61 -1.55 -0.53 14.91
CA SER A 61 -0.11 -0.35 15.01
C SER A 61 0.68 -1.36 14.19
N HIS A 62 0.24 -2.63 14.16
CA HIS A 62 1.00 -3.68 13.46
C HIS A 62 0.90 -3.52 11.95
N GLY A 63 -0.33 -3.42 11.42
CA GLY A 63 -0.55 -3.23 9.98
C GLY A 63 0.09 -1.93 9.48
N LEU A 64 0.00 -0.85 10.25
CA LEU A 64 0.59 0.44 9.85
C LEU A 64 2.12 0.35 9.81
N SER A 65 2.74 -0.27 10.83
CA SER A 65 4.19 -0.43 10.88
C SER A 65 4.70 -1.26 9.70
N TYR A 66 3.99 -2.35 9.37
CA TYR A 66 4.30 -3.18 8.21
C TYR A 66 4.21 -2.39 6.91
N SER A 67 3.11 -1.66 6.68
CA SER A 67 2.91 -0.89 5.46
C SER A 67 3.93 0.24 5.29
N ILE A 68 4.33 0.92 6.37
CA ILE A 68 5.41 1.91 6.33
C ILE A 68 6.75 1.25 5.97
N GLY A 69 7.05 0.08 6.56
CA GLY A 69 8.23 -0.71 6.21
C GLY A 69 8.25 -1.11 4.73
N TYR A 70 7.11 -1.57 4.22
CA TYR A 70 6.95 -1.96 2.82
C TYR A 70 7.17 -0.78 1.87
N ILE A 71 6.58 0.40 2.15
CA ILE A 71 6.79 1.62 1.35
C ILE A 71 8.28 2.02 1.34
N LYS A 72 8.94 1.98 2.49
CA LYS A 72 10.38 2.26 2.57
C LYS A 72 11.21 1.28 1.74
N ALA A 73 10.83 0.00 1.71
CA ALA A 73 11.50 -1.01 0.88
C ALA A 73 11.29 -0.73 -0.62
N LEU A 74 10.10 -0.29 -1.04
CA LEU A 74 9.87 0.15 -2.43
C LEU A 74 10.78 1.32 -2.82
N PHE A 75 10.97 2.29 -1.93
CA PHE A 75 11.90 3.41 -2.19
C PHE A 75 13.36 2.95 -2.24
N ALA A 76 13.77 2.06 -1.33
CA ALA A 76 15.11 1.50 -1.36
C ALA A 76 15.39 0.74 -2.67
N ALA A 77 14.43 -0.05 -3.15
CA ALA A 77 14.53 -0.77 -4.41
C ALA A 77 14.53 0.13 -5.67
N LEU A 78 14.03 1.37 -5.56
CA LEU A 78 14.09 2.36 -6.64
C LEU A 78 15.37 3.19 -6.64
N ALA A 79 16.13 3.18 -5.54
CA ALA A 79 17.35 3.96 -5.38
C ALA A 79 18.61 3.25 -5.95
N GLU A 80 18.48 2.01 -6.42
CA GLU A 80 19.51 1.25 -7.16
C GLU A 80 19.59 1.69 -8.63
#